data_AF-A0A5A5RTG0-F1
#
_entry.id   AF-A0A5A5RTG0-F1
#
_cell.length_a   1.000
_cell.length_b   1.000
_cell.length_c   1.000
_cell.angle_alpha   90.00
_cell.angle_beta   90.00
_cell.angle_gamma   90.00
#
_symmetry.space_group_name_H-M   'P 1'
#
loop_
_entity.id
_entity.type
_entity.pdbx_description
1 polymer ?
#
loop_
_entity_poly.entity_id
_entity_poly.type
_entity_poly.pdbx_seq_one_letter_code
_entity_poly.pdbx_strand_id
1 'polypeptide(L)'
;MFHAADLRSLLTAVARGEINPETALDKLKHLAFEPVEDFAKIDHHRQLRTGFPEVIWGPGKTTAQIAQIIHVLRQNSPVVMATRIEAEIAAQLQEQVTDLVYYPLARICAIAAAAPENPPKGIISILTAGTADIPVAEEAAVTAQLCGFSVQRLWDVGVAGIHRLLNHRHLLDAADVLIVVAGMEGALPSVVAGLVDRPVIAVPTSIGYGTSFGGIAPLLTMLNSCAVGIGVVNIDNGFGAAMLAGQILRTAARLA
;
A
#
# COMPACT_ATOMS: atom_id res chain seq x y z
N MET A 1 -26.54 -12.24 1.53
CA MET A 1 -26.77 -13.70 1.57
C MET A 1 -26.40 -14.23 0.20
N PHE A 2 -25.42 -15.12 0.10
CA PHE A 2 -25.05 -15.78 -1.15
C PHE A 2 -26.28 -16.43 -1.80
N HIS A 3 -26.40 -16.33 -3.12
CA HIS A 3 -27.15 -17.32 -3.88
C HIS A 3 -26.15 -18.14 -4.68
N ALA A 4 -25.83 -19.35 -4.20
CA ALA A 4 -25.04 -20.34 -4.93
C ALA A 4 -25.58 -20.60 -6.36
N ALA A 5 -26.84 -20.25 -6.60
CA ALA A 5 -27.49 -20.24 -7.90
C ALA A 5 -26.81 -19.30 -8.91
N ASP A 6 -26.35 -18.11 -8.50
CA ASP A 6 -25.77 -17.11 -9.42
C ASP A 6 -24.38 -17.52 -9.90
N LEU A 7 -23.55 -18.04 -8.99
CA LEU A 7 -22.24 -18.59 -9.34
C LEU A 7 -22.38 -19.83 -10.22
N ARG A 8 -23.32 -20.73 -9.89
CA ARG A 8 -23.60 -21.93 -10.69
C ARG A 8 -24.12 -21.58 -12.08
N SER A 9 -24.96 -20.55 -12.20
CA SER A 9 -25.44 -20.04 -13.47
C SER A 9 -24.30 -19.49 -14.32
N LEU A 10 -23.41 -18.68 -13.73
CA LEU A 10 -22.24 -18.15 -14.43
C LEU A 10 -21.29 -19.27 -14.91
N LEU A 11 -20.98 -20.25 -14.05
CA LEU A 11 -20.15 -21.40 -14.40
C LEU A 11 -20.80 -22.28 -15.48
N THR A 12 -22.12 -22.43 -15.45
CA THR A 12 -22.87 -23.18 -16.46
C THR A 12 -22.83 -22.48 -17.81
N ALA A 13 -22.96 -21.15 -17.83
CA ALA A 13 -22.88 -20.36 -19.06
C ALA A 13 -21.47 -20.40 -19.68
N VAL A 14 -20.40 -20.45 -18.86
CA VAL A 14 -19.03 -20.70 -19.36
C VAL A 14 -18.91 -22.10 -19.94
N ALA A 15 -19.38 -23.13 -19.22
CA ALA A 15 -19.29 -24.52 -19.67
C ALA A 15 -20.06 -24.78 -20.98
N ARG A 16 -21.11 -24.00 -21.25
CA ARG A 16 -21.89 -24.04 -22.49
C ARG A 16 -21.30 -23.19 -23.62
N GLY A 17 -20.25 -22.42 -23.37
CA GLY A 17 -19.63 -21.51 -24.34
C GLY A 17 -20.45 -20.24 -24.62
N GLU A 18 -21.46 -19.94 -23.81
CA GLU A 18 -22.32 -18.76 -23.94
C GLU A 18 -21.59 -17.47 -23.50
N ILE A 19 -20.59 -17.61 -22.63
CA ILE A 19 -19.68 -16.55 -22.20
C ILE A 19 -18.26 -17.09 -22.17
N ASN A 20 -17.30 -16.29 -22.62
CA ASN A 20 -15.90 -16.67 -22.51
C ASN A 20 -15.40 -16.54 -21.04
N PRO A 21 -14.35 -17.28 -20.66
CA PRO A 21 -13.82 -17.25 -19.30
C PRO A 21 -13.41 -15.86 -18.81
N GLU A 22 -12.88 -14.99 -19.68
CA GLU A 22 -12.46 -13.64 -19.31
C GLU A 22 -13.65 -12.74 -18.93
N THR A 23 -14.75 -12.85 -19.67
CA THR A 23 -16.01 -12.12 -19.42
C THR A 23 -16.67 -12.62 -18.14
N ALA A 24 -16.59 -13.93 -17.88
CA ALA A 24 -17.06 -14.50 -16.62
C ALA A 24 -16.21 -14.01 -15.44
N LEU A 25 -14.89 -13.93 -15.60
CA LEU A 25 -13.98 -13.39 -14.60
C LEU A 25 -14.32 -11.94 -14.25
N ASP A 26 -14.64 -11.11 -15.24
CA ASP A 26 -15.09 -9.73 -15.01
C ASP A 26 -16.40 -9.67 -14.21
N LYS A 27 -17.36 -10.54 -14.50
CA LYS A 27 -18.62 -10.64 -13.72
C LYS A 27 -18.39 -11.09 -12.27
N LEU A 28 -17.38 -11.93 -12.02
CA LEU A 28 -17.00 -12.35 -10.67
C LEU A 28 -16.43 -11.19 -9.83
N LYS A 29 -15.85 -10.15 -10.44
CA LYS A 29 -15.30 -8.96 -9.72
C LYS A 29 -16.35 -8.17 -8.93
N HIS A 30 -17.63 -8.40 -9.21
CA HIS A 30 -18.79 -7.70 -8.63
C HIS A 30 -19.59 -8.57 -7.64
N LEU A 31 -19.07 -9.73 -7.24
CA LEU A 31 -19.71 -10.61 -6.25
C LEU A 31 -19.67 -10.03 -4.82
N ALA A 32 -20.57 -10.53 -3.96
CA ALA A 32 -20.82 -10.03 -2.62
C ALA A 32 -19.72 -10.39 -1.60
N PHE A 33 -19.62 -9.56 -0.55
CA PHE A 33 -18.71 -9.70 0.59
C PHE A 33 -19.13 -10.83 1.56
N GLU A 34 -18.15 -11.41 2.27
CA GLU A 34 -18.39 -12.32 3.39
C GLU A 34 -18.47 -11.51 4.70
N PRO A 35 -19.58 -11.58 5.46
CA PRO A 35 -19.64 -10.98 6.79
C PRO A 35 -18.79 -11.78 7.78
N VAL A 36 -17.95 -11.10 8.55
CA VAL A 36 -17.30 -11.63 9.76
C VAL A 36 -18.02 -11.03 10.95
N GLU A 37 -18.91 -11.84 11.53
CA GLU A 37 -19.85 -11.42 12.58
C GLU A 37 -20.55 -10.07 12.21
N ASP A 38 -20.74 -9.18 13.19
CA ASP A 38 -21.41 -7.89 13.01
C ASP A 38 -20.44 -6.71 12.75
N PHE A 39 -19.13 -6.96 12.71
CA PHE A 39 -18.13 -5.87 12.74
C PHE A 39 -17.25 -5.75 11.48
N ALA A 40 -17.24 -6.73 10.58
CA ALA A 40 -16.50 -6.64 9.33
C ALA A 40 -17.21 -7.32 8.15
N LYS A 41 -16.95 -6.82 6.95
CA LYS A 41 -17.40 -7.38 5.68
C LYS A 41 -16.19 -7.53 4.77
N ILE A 42 -15.72 -8.75 4.60
CA ILE A 42 -14.53 -9.09 3.83
C ILE A 42 -14.89 -9.20 2.35
N ASP A 43 -14.19 -8.45 1.52
CA ASP A 43 -14.22 -8.50 0.07
C ASP A 43 -13.09 -9.38 -0.48
N HIS A 44 -13.32 -10.69 -0.49
CA HIS A 44 -12.41 -11.68 -1.11
C HIS A 44 -12.15 -11.42 -2.60
N HIS A 45 -12.98 -10.61 -3.27
CA HIS A 45 -12.83 -10.28 -4.69
C HIS A 45 -12.02 -9.00 -4.93
N ARG A 46 -11.58 -8.31 -3.86
CA ARG A 46 -10.80 -7.07 -3.98
C ARG A 46 -9.53 -7.27 -4.79
N GLN A 47 -8.84 -8.40 -4.63
CA GLN A 47 -7.64 -8.69 -5.40
C GLN A 47 -7.95 -8.90 -6.89
N LEU A 48 -9.06 -9.54 -7.23
CA LEU A 48 -9.48 -9.70 -8.63
C LEU A 48 -9.85 -8.36 -9.27
N ARG A 49 -10.49 -7.46 -8.52
CA ARG A 49 -10.96 -6.16 -9.02
C ARG A 49 -9.86 -5.11 -9.07
N THR A 50 -9.03 -5.03 -8.03
CA THR A 50 -8.05 -3.96 -7.84
C THR A 50 -6.62 -4.41 -8.09
N GLY A 51 -6.36 -5.72 -8.03
CA GLY A 51 -5.02 -6.31 -8.09
C GLY A 51 -4.27 -6.35 -6.77
N PHE A 52 -4.88 -5.88 -5.67
CA PHE A 52 -4.27 -5.84 -4.35
C PHE A 52 -5.11 -6.62 -3.33
N PRO A 53 -4.48 -7.29 -2.36
CA PRO A 53 -5.19 -8.01 -1.32
C PRO A 53 -5.99 -7.06 -0.42
N GLU A 54 -6.93 -7.63 0.33
CA GLU A 54 -7.59 -6.88 1.39
C GLU A 54 -6.68 -6.68 2.60
N VAL A 55 -6.84 -5.52 3.26
CA VAL A 55 -5.95 -5.06 4.34
C VAL A 55 -6.78 -4.60 5.53
N ILE A 56 -6.36 -5.03 6.70
CA ILE A 56 -7.02 -4.75 7.98
C ILE A 56 -6.50 -3.42 8.52
N TRP A 57 -7.39 -2.44 8.62
CA TRP A 57 -7.09 -1.23 9.39
C TRP A 57 -7.09 -1.54 10.89
N GLY A 58 -5.94 -1.48 11.55
CA GLY A 58 -5.79 -1.78 12.98
C GLY A 58 -6.49 -0.81 13.94
N PRO A 59 -6.35 0.52 13.78
CA PRO A 59 -6.84 1.48 14.75
C PRO A 59 -8.35 1.36 15.00
N GLY A 60 -8.73 1.37 16.27
CA GLY A 60 -10.12 1.22 16.73
C GLY A 60 -10.65 -0.21 16.78
N LYS A 61 -9.84 -1.23 16.43
CA LYS A 61 -10.20 -2.65 16.58
C LYS A 61 -9.54 -3.29 17.80
N THR A 62 -10.20 -4.27 18.40
CA THR A 62 -9.62 -5.10 19.46
C THR A 62 -8.69 -6.16 18.87
N THR A 63 -7.74 -6.66 19.68
CA THR A 63 -6.85 -7.77 19.29
C THR A 63 -7.64 -8.97 18.77
N ALA A 64 -8.73 -9.35 19.46
CA ALA A 64 -9.58 -10.47 19.08
C ALA A 64 -10.24 -10.24 17.71
N GLN A 65 -10.76 -9.04 17.45
CA GLN A 65 -11.34 -8.70 16.15
C GLN A 65 -10.31 -8.80 15.02
N ILE A 66 -9.09 -8.30 15.25
CA ILE A 66 -8.01 -8.36 14.26
C ILE A 66 -7.62 -9.82 13.99
N ALA A 67 -7.42 -10.62 15.04
CA ALA A 67 -7.08 -12.04 14.91
C ALA A 67 -8.15 -12.79 14.10
N GLN A 68 -9.43 -12.55 14.37
CA GLN A 68 -10.53 -13.19 13.66
C GLN A 68 -10.56 -12.82 12.18
N ILE A 69 -10.37 -11.53 11.84
CA ILE A 69 -10.28 -11.10 10.43
C ILE A 69 -9.08 -11.75 9.74
N ILE A 70 -7.92 -11.86 10.41
CA ILE A 70 -6.73 -12.54 9.85
C ILE A 70 -7.05 -14.02 9.55
N HIS A 71 -7.72 -14.72 10.45
CA HIS A 71 -8.09 -16.12 10.27
C HIS A 71 -9.02 -16.36 9.09
N VAL A 72 -9.95 -15.43 8.82
CA VAL A 72 -10.83 -15.52 7.65
C VAL A 72 -10.06 -15.20 6.36
N LEU A 73 -9.27 -14.12 6.35
CA LEU A 73 -8.51 -13.71 5.17
C LEU A 73 -7.48 -14.76 4.73
N ARG A 74 -6.78 -15.40 5.68
CA ARG A 74 -5.70 -16.35 5.37
C ARG A 74 -6.18 -17.63 4.66
N GLN A 75 -7.48 -17.91 4.65
CA GLN A 75 -8.04 -19.08 3.95
C GLN A 75 -8.03 -18.90 2.43
N ASN A 76 -8.17 -17.66 1.95
CA ASN A 76 -8.40 -17.36 0.54
C ASN A 76 -7.35 -16.41 -0.06
N SER A 77 -6.49 -15.80 0.77
CA SER A 77 -5.50 -14.82 0.32
C SER A 77 -4.08 -15.29 0.61
N PRO A 78 -3.15 -15.21 -0.38
CA PRO A 78 -1.74 -15.58 -0.18
C PRO A 78 -1.00 -14.56 0.71
N VAL A 79 -1.54 -13.35 0.83
CA VAL A 79 -1.00 -12.26 1.65
C VAL A 79 -2.13 -11.67 2.47
N VAL A 80 -1.94 -11.59 3.79
CA VAL A 80 -2.85 -10.94 4.73
C VAL A 80 -2.04 -9.89 5.48
N MET A 81 -2.57 -8.67 5.56
CA MET A 81 -1.91 -7.54 6.22
C MET A 81 -2.85 -6.83 7.17
N ALA A 82 -2.31 -6.41 8.32
CA ALA A 82 -2.94 -5.47 9.23
C ALA A 82 -2.00 -4.28 9.46
N THR A 83 -2.48 -3.06 9.19
CA THR A 83 -1.68 -1.84 9.25
C THR A 83 -1.94 -1.04 10.53
N ARG A 84 -0.95 -0.21 10.88
CA ARG A 84 -0.96 0.67 12.07
C ARG A 84 -1.18 -0.07 13.39
N ILE A 85 -0.64 -1.28 13.50
CA ILE A 85 -0.71 -2.12 14.70
C ILE A 85 0.34 -1.65 15.71
N GLU A 86 -0.07 -1.50 16.97
CA GLU A 86 0.86 -1.19 18.08
C GLU A 86 1.62 -2.44 18.51
N ALA A 87 2.84 -2.27 19.03
CA ALA A 87 3.71 -3.40 19.41
C ALA A 87 3.06 -4.36 20.43
N GLU A 88 2.30 -3.83 21.38
CA GLU A 88 1.58 -4.62 22.39
C GLU A 88 0.48 -5.49 21.75
N ILE A 89 -0.27 -4.93 20.79
CA ILE A 89 -1.29 -5.66 20.05
C ILE A 89 -0.63 -6.72 19.16
N ALA A 90 0.48 -6.37 18.50
CA ALA A 90 1.22 -7.32 17.67
C ALA A 90 1.71 -8.53 18.47
N ALA A 91 2.26 -8.32 19.67
CA ALA A 91 2.70 -9.42 20.54
C ALA A 91 1.54 -10.39 20.86
N GLN A 92 0.37 -9.85 21.24
CA GLN A 92 -0.81 -10.67 21.51
C GLN A 92 -1.35 -11.39 20.26
N LEU A 93 -1.24 -10.76 19.08
CA LEU A 93 -1.63 -11.39 17.82
C LEU A 93 -0.69 -12.55 17.45
N GLN A 94 0.61 -12.42 17.71
CA GLN A 94 1.59 -13.47 17.43
C GLN A 94 1.38 -14.73 18.31
N GLU A 95 0.80 -14.57 19.50
CA GLU A 95 0.39 -15.71 20.34
C GLU A 95 -0.84 -16.44 19.79
N GLN A 96 -1.73 -15.72 19.10
CA GLN A 96 -3.02 -16.25 18.60
C GLN A 96 -2.97 -16.70 17.14
N VAL A 97 -2.00 -16.21 16.37
CA VAL A 97 -1.92 -16.39 14.92
C VAL A 97 -0.54 -16.92 14.55
N THR A 98 -0.47 -18.20 14.22
CA THR A 98 0.75 -18.83 13.72
C THR A 98 1.21 -18.19 12.41
N ASP A 99 2.54 -18.08 12.26
CA ASP A 99 3.25 -17.51 11.10
C ASP A 99 3.09 -15.99 10.91
N LEU A 100 2.53 -15.28 11.90
CA LEU A 100 2.39 -13.84 11.86
C LEU A 100 3.73 -13.13 12.09
N VAL A 101 4.15 -12.33 11.11
CA VAL A 101 5.34 -11.48 11.20
C VAL A 101 4.92 -10.05 11.54
N TYR A 102 5.58 -9.45 12.52
CA TYR A 102 5.41 -8.03 12.84
C TYR A 102 6.61 -7.23 12.33
N TYR A 103 6.33 -6.14 11.62
CA TYR A 103 7.29 -5.16 11.12
C TYR A 103 7.22 -3.89 11.99
N PRO A 104 8.10 -3.70 12.98
CA PRO A 104 7.92 -2.69 14.02
C PRO A 104 7.91 -1.25 13.51
N LEU A 105 8.80 -0.90 12.58
CA LEU A 105 8.87 0.45 12.02
C LEU A 105 7.65 0.78 11.16
N ALA A 106 7.21 -0.17 10.35
CA ALA A 106 6.03 -0.04 9.49
C ALA A 106 4.71 -0.13 10.27
N ARG A 107 4.76 -0.68 11.49
CA ARG A 107 3.58 -1.05 12.30
C ARG A 107 2.61 -1.96 11.53
N ILE A 108 3.17 -2.96 10.84
CA ILE A 108 2.41 -3.91 10.03
C ILE A 108 2.56 -5.31 10.62
N CYS A 109 1.44 -6.00 10.85
CA CYS A 109 1.42 -7.45 11.00
C CYS A 109 1.05 -8.08 9.66
N ALA A 110 1.77 -9.11 9.23
CA ALA A 110 1.45 -9.79 7.98
C ALA A 110 1.71 -11.29 8.03
N ILE A 111 0.93 -12.01 7.23
CA ILE A 111 1.19 -13.38 6.80
C ILE A 111 1.37 -13.31 5.30
N ALA A 112 2.49 -13.81 4.78
CA ALA A 112 2.74 -13.86 3.35
C ALA A 112 3.28 -15.24 2.98
N ALA A 113 2.72 -15.83 1.93
CA ALA A 113 3.30 -16.99 1.27
C ALA A 113 4.67 -16.64 0.65
N ALA A 114 5.39 -17.66 0.17
CA ALA A 114 6.62 -17.45 -0.59
C ALA A 114 6.40 -16.46 -1.75
N ALA A 115 7.48 -15.77 -2.15
CA ALA A 115 7.43 -14.75 -3.20
C ALA A 115 6.69 -15.28 -4.45
N PRO A 116 5.86 -14.45 -5.09
CA PRO A 116 5.10 -14.87 -6.26
C PRO A 116 6.05 -15.31 -7.38
N GLU A 117 5.71 -16.37 -8.10
CA GLU A 117 6.53 -16.89 -9.23
C GLU A 117 6.79 -15.82 -10.29
N ASN A 118 5.81 -14.93 -10.51
CA ASN A 118 5.89 -13.81 -11.44
C ASN A 118 5.68 -12.49 -10.69
N PRO A 119 6.74 -11.90 -10.11
CA PRO A 119 6.62 -10.62 -9.42
C PRO A 119 6.30 -9.50 -10.42
N PRO A 120 5.52 -8.49 -10.01
CA PRO A 120 5.30 -7.30 -10.83
C PRO A 120 6.63 -6.62 -11.16
N LYS A 121 6.73 -6.12 -12.40
CA LYS A 121 7.90 -5.40 -12.89
C LYS A 121 7.92 -3.97 -12.36
N GLY A 122 9.13 -3.44 -12.22
CA GLY A 122 9.41 -2.06 -11.87
C GLY A 122 9.92 -1.87 -10.45
N ILE A 123 10.61 -0.75 -10.24
CA ILE A 123 11.24 -0.37 -8.96
C ILE A 123 10.48 0.80 -8.34
N ILE A 124 10.03 0.64 -7.10
CA ILE A 124 9.47 1.72 -6.29
C ILE A 124 10.55 2.25 -5.37
N SER A 125 11.03 3.48 -5.60
CA SER A 125 11.99 4.13 -4.70
C SER A 125 11.26 4.98 -3.67
N ILE A 126 11.59 4.78 -2.39
CA ILE A 126 10.92 5.43 -1.26
C ILE A 126 11.94 6.30 -0.55
N LEU A 127 11.60 7.58 -0.41
CA LEU A 127 12.48 8.61 0.12
C LEU A 127 11.87 9.24 1.36
N THR A 128 12.70 9.57 2.35
CA THR A 128 12.28 10.42 3.48
C THR A 128 13.06 11.72 3.56
N ALA A 129 12.39 12.78 4.01
CA ALA A 129 13.06 14.04 4.33
C ALA A 129 13.89 13.93 5.61
N GLY A 130 13.36 13.30 6.66
CA GLY A 130 14.09 13.05 7.89
C GLY A 130 13.90 11.63 8.42
N THR A 131 14.61 11.31 9.50
CA THR A 131 14.47 10.02 10.20
C THR A 131 13.11 9.86 10.88
N ALA A 132 12.47 10.97 11.28
CA ALA A 132 11.15 10.96 11.90
C ALA A 132 10.03 10.54 10.93
N ASP A 133 10.26 10.65 9.62
CA ASP A 133 9.31 10.21 8.58
C ASP A 133 9.43 8.71 8.25
N ILE A 134 10.46 8.03 8.78
CA ILE A 134 10.75 6.61 8.48
C ILE A 134 9.56 5.69 8.77
N PRO A 135 8.79 5.82 9.87
CA PRO A 135 7.66 4.92 10.10
C PRO A 135 6.61 4.93 8.98
N VAL A 136 6.30 6.11 8.42
CA VAL A 136 5.36 6.25 7.30
C VAL A 136 5.97 5.70 6.01
N ALA A 137 7.26 5.92 5.79
CA ALA A 137 7.96 5.36 4.64
C ALA A 137 8.13 3.83 4.70
N GLU A 138 8.36 3.26 5.89
CA GLU A 138 8.39 1.82 6.09
C GLU A 138 6.99 1.20 5.95
N GLU A 139 5.92 1.89 6.34
CA GLU A 139 4.55 1.45 6.01
C GLU A 139 4.40 1.29 4.49
N ALA A 140 4.85 2.28 3.71
CA ALA A 140 4.83 2.19 2.24
C ALA A 140 5.74 1.05 1.72
N ALA A 141 6.95 0.93 2.26
CA ALA A 141 7.94 -0.02 1.80
C ALA A 141 7.51 -1.47 2.03
N VAL A 142 7.10 -1.79 3.26
CA VAL A 142 6.62 -3.12 3.63
C VAL A 142 5.34 -3.45 2.88
N THR A 143 4.41 -2.50 2.73
CA THR A 143 3.19 -2.70 1.93
C THR A 143 3.52 -3.06 0.48
N ALA A 144 4.41 -2.31 -0.17
CA ALA A 144 4.81 -2.56 -1.56
C ALA A 144 5.52 -3.91 -1.72
N GLN A 145 6.41 -4.27 -0.80
CA GLN A 145 7.11 -5.56 -0.80
C GLN A 145 6.15 -6.73 -0.60
N LEU A 146 5.20 -6.62 0.33
CA LEU A 146 4.17 -7.64 0.55
C LEU A 146 3.23 -7.80 -0.66
N CYS A 147 3.10 -6.76 -1.48
CA CYS A 147 2.41 -6.83 -2.77
C CYS A 147 3.30 -7.34 -3.93
N GLY A 148 4.55 -7.71 -3.64
CA GLY A 148 5.48 -8.31 -4.60
C GLY A 148 6.35 -7.32 -5.40
N PHE A 149 6.27 -6.02 -5.11
CA PHE A 149 7.08 -5.03 -5.84
C PHE A 149 8.52 -4.93 -5.33
N SER A 150 9.43 -4.61 -6.23
CA SER A 150 10.81 -4.26 -5.86
C SER A 150 10.84 -2.87 -5.24
N VAL A 151 11.48 -2.75 -4.07
CA VAL A 151 11.53 -1.48 -3.33
C VAL A 151 12.97 -1.08 -3.06
N GLN A 152 13.29 0.18 -3.34
CA GLN A 152 14.52 0.84 -2.91
C GLN A 152 14.20 1.86 -1.84
N ARG A 153 15.07 1.97 -0.83
CA ARG A 153 14.88 2.84 0.34
C ARG A 153 16.00 3.86 0.40
N LEU A 154 15.67 5.13 0.60
CA LEU A 154 16.63 6.21 0.75
C LEU A 154 16.17 7.17 1.86
N TRP A 155 16.84 7.11 3.00
CA TRP A 155 16.41 7.83 4.20
C TRP A 155 17.21 9.11 4.45
N ASP A 156 16.54 10.08 5.08
CA ASP A 156 17.14 11.34 5.55
C ASP A 156 17.86 12.12 4.42
N VAL A 157 17.13 12.37 3.34
CA VAL A 157 17.60 13.15 2.18
C VAL A 157 16.84 14.47 2.04
N GLY A 158 16.43 15.05 3.17
CA GLY A 158 15.65 16.27 3.24
C GLY A 158 16.34 17.52 2.69
N VAL A 159 15.54 18.55 2.46
CA VAL A 159 15.94 19.79 1.77
C VAL A 159 17.03 20.55 2.53
N ALA A 160 17.00 20.54 3.87
CA ALA A 160 18.03 21.16 4.71
C ALA A 160 19.45 20.64 4.42
N GLY A 161 19.57 19.42 3.91
CA GLY A 161 20.82 18.80 3.48
C GLY A 161 20.75 18.31 2.06
N ILE A 162 20.31 19.15 1.11
CA ILE A 162 19.98 18.73 -0.26
C ILE A 162 21.09 17.96 -0.99
N HIS A 163 22.37 18.21 -0.66
CA HIS A 163 23.50 17.46 -1.19
C HIS A 163 23.40 15.94 -0.91
N ARG A 164 22.74 15.51 0.17
CA ARG A 164 22.48 14.09 0.47
C ARG A 164 21.59 13.44 -0.58
N LEU A 165 20.56 14.15 -1.05
CA LEU A 165 19.73 13.69 -2.17
C LEU A 165 20.54 13.64 -3.46
N LEU A 166 21.28 14.71 -3.77
CA LEU A 166 22.03 14.84 -5.02
C LEU A 166 23.13 13.77 -5.16
N ASN A 167 23.75 13.35 -4.06
CA ASN A 167 24.74 12.26 -4.06
C ASN A 167 24.12 10.89 -4.44
N HIS A 168 22.81 10.73 -4.31
CA HIS A 168 22.07 9.51 -4.64
C HIS A 168 21.28 9.62 -5.94
N ARG A 169 21.67 10.55 -6.83
CA ARG A 169 20.99 10.81 -8.10
C ARG A 169 20.71 9.55 -8.93
N HIS A 170 21.69 8.65 -9.00
CA HIS A 170 21.59 7.38 -9.72
C HIS A 170 20.43 6.48 -9.23
N LEU A 171 20.07 6.54 -7.94
CA LEU A 171 18.92 5.79 -7.41
C LEU A 171 17.59 6.41 -7.81
N LEU A 172 17.55 7.73 -8.03
CA LEU A 172 16.35 8.40 -8.53
C LEU A 172 16.11 8.02 -10.00
N ASP A 173 17.18 7.97 -10.79
CA ASP A 173 17.13 7.62 -12.22
C ASP A 173 16.79 6.14 -12.47
N ALA A 174 17.02 5.27 -11.47
CA ALA A 174 16.69 3.84 -11.53
C ALA A 174 15.23 3.53 -11.14
N ALA A 175 14.53 4.43 -10.47
CA ALA A 175 13.20 4.20 -9.92
C ALA A 175 12.12 4.29 -10.99
N ASP A 176 11.16 3.39 -11.12
CA ASP A 176 10.06 3.57 -12.08
C ASP A 176 8.91 4.43 -11.52
N VAL A 177 8.73 4.41 -10.21
CA VAL A 177 7.84 5.31 -9.45
C VAL A 177 8.53 5.70 -8.15
N LEU A 178 8.40 6.96 -7.73
CA LEU A 178 8.97 7.45 -6.47
C LEU A 178 7.86 7.73 -5.46
N ILE A 179 8.07 7.33 -4.21
CA ILE A 179 7.26 7.74 -3.06
C ILE A 179 8.13 8.64 -2.20
N VAL A 180 7.72 9.87 -1.98
CA VAL A 180 8.49 10.86 -1.21
C VAL A 180 7.70 11.27 0.02
N VAL A 181 8.22 10.90 1.18
CA VAL A 181 7.60 11.07 2.49
C VAL A 181 8.27 12.23 3.21
N ALA A 182 7.49 13.25 3.59
CA ALA A 182 8.05 14.42 4.24
C ALA A 182 7.03 15.12 5.15
N GLY A 183 7.46 15.41 6.38
CA GLY A 183 6.78 16.33 7.30
C GLY A 183 7.29 17.77 7.16
N MET A 184 7.18 18.52 8.26
CA MET A 184 7.66 19.91 8.37
C MET A 184 7.00 20.80 7.30
N GLU A 185 7.77 21.46 6.44
CA GLU A 185 7.27 22.25 5.31
C GLU A 185 6.85 21.40 4.10
N GLY A 186 7.21 20.11 4.04
CA GLY A 186 6.79 19.20 2.96
C GLY A 186 7.42 19.49 1.59
N ALA A 187 8.59 20.13 1.55
CA ALA A 187 9.20 20.61 0.29
C ALA A 187 9.91 19.51 -0.54
N LEU A 188 10.32 18.40 0.07
CA LEU A 188 11.13 17.38 -0.61
C LEU A 188 10.48 16.80 -1.88
N PRO A 189 9.17 16.45 -1.92
CA PRO A 189 8.54 15.93 -3.13
C PRO A 189 8.65 16.87 -4.34
N SER A 190 8.50 18.18 -4.13
CA SER A 190 8.65 19.19 -5.18
C SER A 190 10.06 19.21 -5.75
N VAL A 191 11.06 19.06 -4.89
CA VAL A 191 12.47 19.02 -5.32
C VAL A 191 12.75 17.74 -6.10
N VAL A 192 12.29 16.57 -5.60
CA VAL A 192 12.48 15.29 -6.27
C VAL A 192 11.80 15.28 -7.64
N ALA A 193 10.57 15.79 -7.76
CA ALA A 193 9.86 15.88 -9.03
C ALA A 193 10.52 16.82 -10.03
N GLY A 194 11.19 17.89 -9.57
CA GLY A 194 12.02 18.73 -10.43
C GLY A 194 13.31 18.04 -10.92
N LEU A 195 13.65 16.90 -10.34
CA LEU A 195 14.84 16.14 -10.66
C LEU A 195 14.55 14.94 -11.58
N VAL A 196 13.36 14.33 -11.56
CA VAL A 196 13.08 13.08 -12.28
C VAL A 196 12.04 13.24 -13.38
N ASP A 197 12.04 12.33 -14.35
CA ASP A 197 11.05 12.22 -15.43
C ASP A 197 9.96 11.17 -15.13
N ARG A 198 9.75 10.88 -13.86
CA ARG A 198 8.92 9.77 -13.35
C ARG A 198 7.82 10.22 -12.41
N PRO A 199 6.75 9.43 -12.25
CA PRO A 199 5.69 9.73 -11.29
C PRO A 199 6.24 9.82 -9.87
N VAL A 200 5.87 10.90 -9.17
CA VAL A 200 6.21 11.13 -7.77
C VAL A 200 4.95 11.13 -6.94
N ILE A 201 4.87 10.24 -5.95
CA ILE A 201 3.77 10.19 -4.99
C ILE A 201 4.24 10.86 -3.70
N ALA A 202 3.66 12.01 -3.41
CA ALA A 202 3.98 12.78 -2.22
C ALA A 202 3.12 12.32 -1.03
N VAL A 203 3.78 12.00 0.09
CA VAL A 203 3.15 11.57 1.33
C VAL A 203 3.47 12.59 2.42
N PRO A 204 2.54 13.50 2.74
CA PRO A 204 2.73 14.40 3.88
C PRO A 204 2.69 13.59 5.17
N THR A 205 3.56 13.89 6.12
CA THR A 205 3.50 13.30 7.46
C THR A 205 3.01 14.33 8.48
N SER A 206 2.48 13.83 9.58
CA SER A 206 2.11 14.66 10.74
C SER A 206 3.32 15.18 11.53
N ILE A 207 4.55 14.83 11.11
CA ILE A 207 5.78 15.31 11.73
C ILE A 207 5.94 16.82 11.53
N GLY A 208 6.35 17.50 12.60
CA GLY A 208 6.69 18.91 12.61
C GLY A 208 6.15 19.61 13.85
N TYR A 209 6.58 20.84 14.05
CA TYR A 209 6.21 21.66 15.20
C TYR A 209 5.20 22.74 14.81
N GLY A 210 4.40 23.19 15.78
CA GLY A 210 3.57 24.41 15.74
C GLY A 210 2.78 24.61 14.46
N THR A 211 3.40 25.24 13.47
CA THR A 211 2.84 25.58 12.16
C THR A 211 2.74 24.42 11.18
N SER A 212 3.22 23.22 11.51
CA SER A 212 2.92 22.00 10.71
C SER A 212 1.43 21.65 10.76
N PHE A 213 0.74 22.01 11.85
CA PHE A 213 -0.68 21.72 12.09
C PHE A 213 -1.03 20.24 11.86
N GLY A 214 -0.21 19.32 12.40
CA GLY A 214 -0.42 17.88 12.27
C GLY A 214 -0.36 17.37 10.83
N GLY A 215 0.45 18.00 9.98
CA GLY A 215 0.63 17.60 8.58
C GLY A 215 -0.18 18.40 7.57
N ILE A 216 -1.00 19.37 7.99
CA ILE A 216 -1.75 20.24 7.07
C ILE A 216 -0.80 21.13 6.27
N ALA A 217 0.23 21.72 6.89
CA ALA A 217 1.19 22.53 6.15
C ALA A 217 1.92 21.75 5.05
N PRO A 218 2.55 20.58 5.32
CA PRO A 218 3.20 19.81 4.25
C PRO A 218 2.20 19.30 3.22
N LEU A 219 0.98 18.94 3.60
CA LEU A 219 -0.09 18.57 2.65
C LEU A 219 -0.39 19.71 1.67
N LEU A 220 -0.61 20.94 2.17
CA LEU A 220 -0.88 22.11 1.34
C LEU A 220 0.32 22.47 0.46
N THR A 221 1.55 22.37 0.98
CA THR A 221 2.76 22.57 0.17
C THR A 221 2.82 21.59 -0.99
N MET A 222 2.60 20.29 -0.73
CA MET A 222 2.65 19.25 -1.76
C MET A 222 1.55 19.44 -2.82
N LEU A 223 0.33 19.82 -2.41
CA LEU A 223 -0.79 20.10 -3.33
C LEU A 223 -0.58 21.36 -4.16
N ASN A 224 0.08 22.38 -3.60
CA ASN A 224 0.40 23.63 -4.30
C ASN A 224 1.68 23.55 -5.14
N SER A 225 2.33 22.39 -5.19
CA SER A 225 3.55 22.22 -5.97
C SER A 225 3.31 22.46 -7.45
N CYS A 226 4.19 23.22 -8.10
CA CYS A 226 4.18 23.43 -9.54
C CYS A 226 4.93 22.34 -10.32
N ALA A 227 5.60 21.42 -9.62
CA ALA A 227 6.33 20.33 -10.26
C ALA A 227 5.35 19.33 -10.87
N VAL A 228 5.58 19.00 -12.14
CA VAL A 228 4.74 18.07 -12.89
C VAL A 228 4.94 16.63 -12.43
N GLY A 229 3.91 15.79 -12.58
CA GLY A 229 4.00 14.37 -12.24
C GLY A 229 3.88 14.05 -10.75
N ILE A 230 3.52 15.03 -9.91
CA ILE A 230 3.21 14.79 -8.49
C ILE A 230 1.75 14.37 -8.30
N GLY A 231 1.53 13.27 -7.58
CA GLY A 231 0.25 12.91 -6.96
C GLY A 231 0.38 12.92 -5.44
N VAL A 232 -0.58 13.52 -4.74
CA VAL A 232 -0.53 13.65 -3.27
C VAL A 232 -1.53 12.68 -2.63
N VAL A 233 -1.09 11.95 -1.60
CA VAL A 233 -1.98 11.12 -0.77
C VAL A 233 -2.26 11.80 0.58
N ASN A 234 -3.15 11.20 1.37
CA ASN A 234 -3.50 11.73 2.69
C ASN A 234 -2.31 11.69 3.67
N ILE A 235 -2.41 12.46 4.76
CA ILE A 235 -1.40 12.56 5.81
C ILE A 235 -1.14 11.18 6.43
N ASP A 236 0.12 10.84 6.60
CA ASP A 236 0.63 9.56 7.13
C ASP A 236 0.15 8.33 6.35
N ASN A 237 -0.27 8.48 5.09
CA ASN A 237 -0.84 7.39 4.29
C ASN A 237 0.21 6.69 3.43
N GLY A 238 1.20 6.07 4.08
CA GLY A 238 2.23 5.26 3.41
C GLY A 238 1.62 4.08 2.67
N PHE A 239 0.62 3.43 3.27
CA PHE A 239 -0.16 2.36 2.63
C PHE A 239 -0.76 2.80 1.28
N GLY A 240 -1.49 3.92 1.26
CA GLY A 240 -2.13 4.43 0.05
C GLY A 240 -1.13 4.82 -1.04
N ALA A 241 0.03 5.33 -0.63
CA ALA A 241 1.11 5.63 -1.57
C ALA A 241 1.66 4.37 -2.25
N ALA A 242 1.88 3.31 -1.49
CA ALA A 242 2.33 2.02 -2.03
C ALA A 242 1.30 1.40 -2.99
N MET A 243 0.01 1.47 -2.64
CA MET A 243 -1.08 1.01 -3.51
C MET A 243 -1.12 1.78 -4.84
N LEU A 244 -1.01 3.11 -4.78
CA LEU A 244 -1.01 3.95 -5.98
C LEU A 244 0.23 3.68 -6.85
N ALA A 245 1.41 3.56 -6.24
CA ALA A 245 2.64 3.22 -6.96
C ALA A 245 2.52 1.89 -7.70
N GLY A 246 2.04 0.85 -7.00
CA GLY A 246 1.82 -0.45 -7.63
C GLY A 246 0.78 -0.39 -8.75
N GLN A 247 -0.27 0.43 -8.61
CA GLN A 247 -1.30 0.58 -9.64
C GLN A 247 -0.74 1.25 -10.90
N ILE A 248 0.13 2.26 -10.74
CA ILE A 248 0.83 2.92 -11.86
C ILE A 248 1.68 1.87 -12.62
N LEU A 249 2.52 1.12 -11.90
CA LEU A 249 3.38 0.09 -12.51
C LEU A 249 2.59 -1.01 -13.22
N ARG A 250 1.52 -1.50 -12.59
CA ARG A 250 0.63 -2.50 -13.21
C ARG A 250 -0.08 -1.96 -14.45
N THR A 251 -0.47 -0.69 -14.44
CA THR A 251 -1.10 -0.06 -15.60
C THR A 251 -0.10 0.11 -16.74
N ALA A 252 1.14 0.53 -16.44
CA ALA A 252 2.21 0.61 -17.43
C ALA A 252 2.52 -0.75 -18.06
N ALA A 253 2.60 -1.81 -17.25
CA ALA A 253 2.83 -3.17 -17.73
C ALA A 253 1.71 -3.71 -18.64
N ARG A 254 0.48 -3.20 -18.52
CA ARG A 254 -0.64 -3.54 -19.42
C ARG A 254 -0.54 -2.86 -20.78
N LEU A 255 0.16 -1.72 -20.86
CA LEU A 255 0.33 -0.95 -22.09
C LEU A 255 1.57 -1.38 -22.89
N ALA A 256 2.49 -2.10 -22.27
CA ALA A 256 3.72 -2.63 -22.88
C ALA A 256 3.46 -3.93 -23.65
#